data_AF-A0A2N6FFP0-F1
#
_entry.id   AF-A0A2N6FFP0-F1
#
_cell.length_a   1.000
_cell.length_b   1.000
_cell.length_c   1.000
_cell.angle_alpha   90.00
_cell.angle_beta   90.00
_cell.angle_gamma   90.00
#
_symmetry.space_group_name_H-M   'P 1'
#
loop_
_entity.id
_entity.type
_entity.pdbx_description
1 polymer ?
#
loop_
_entity_poly.entity_id
_entity_poly.type
_entity_poly.pdbx_seq_one_letter_code
_entity_poly.pdbx_strand_id
1 'polypeptide(L)'
;MNDYTDIIRKWATDDRHSGLLDKPDGVGEVGLEAGEAGRKLAVRFTLQRQGERIDKIRYQVFGCGFTIAACAAAADLAEGEAFAAARTIDAGAINRTLEGLPAERDYCAEIAIRALRAALDSADRNGATVQSEHRQEEHGPHISENDEVFRLLMTSENRNAMPEEDRRMFAGVIALGAAEPLFLIHALGLEKRELVKLLSVYFPLVNVDNLLLLSSHATQLAPEVNSDVRSIIRSHLPTEAEGVTLQTSAWLADILAARAAHPGHLWVAMGFFERPELTAAIRRHLPTLAEANSQNMRWKRYLFKQACDLNGGVMCKSPSCGDCSDYDLCFAPE
;
A
#
# COMPACT_ATOMS: atom_id res chain seq x y z
N MET A 1 -7.05 14.28 -7.54
CA MET A 1 -8.49 13.98 -7.61
C MET A 1 -9.03 13.85 -6.19
N ASN A 2 -10.32 14.13 -6.00
CA ASN A 2 -10.95 14.30 -4.71
C ASN A 2 -11.30 12.92 -4.11
N ASP A 3 -10.32 12.21 -3.54
CA ASP A 3 -10.50 10.79 -3.11
C ASP A 3 -11.56 10.60 -2.00
N TYR A 4 -11.93 11.68 -1.33
CA TYR A 4 -13.16 11.72 -0.54
C TYR A 4 -14.33 12.08 -1.44
N THR A 5 -15.07 11.06 -1.86
CA THR A 5 -16.41 11.24 -2.39
C THR A 5 -17.29 11.97 -1.36
N ASP A 6 -18.33 12.65 -1.81
CA ASP A 6 -19.28 13.31 -0.91
C ASP A 6 -19.89 12.32 0.09
N ILE A 7 -20.00 11.06 -0.31
CA ILE A 7 -20.47 9.94 0.52
C ILE A 7 -19.47 9.63 1.63
N ILE A 8 -18.18 9.47 1.31
CA ILE A 8 -17.15 9.23 2.34
C ILE A 8 -17.09 10.42 3.30
N ARG A 9 -17.21 11.67 2.81
CA ARG A 9 -17.25 12.85 3.69
C ARG A 9 -18.44 12.80 4.63
N LYS A 10 -19.63 12.51 4.10
CA LYS A 10 -20.86 12.38 4.88
C LYS A 10 -20.70 11.34 5.99
N TRP A 11 -20.23 10.14 5.65
CA TRP A 11 -19.99 9.07 6.62
C TRP A 11 -18.89 9.40 7.63
N ALA A 12 -17.80 10.05 7.21
CA ALA A 12 -16.72 10.45 8.10
C ALA A 12 -17.13 11.54 9.11
N THR A 13 -18.17 12.32 8.80
CA THR A 13 -18.76 13.32 9.70
C THR A 13 -20.00 12.83 10.44
N ASP A 14 -20.43 11.59 10.20
CA ASP A 14 -21.60 10.98 10.85
C ASP A 14 -21.22 10.49 12.26
N ASP A 15 -21.73 11.18 13.27
CA ASP A 15 -21.42 10.96 14.68
C ASP A 15 -22.44 10.09 15.41
N ARG A 16 -23.50 9.61 14.72
CA ARG A 16 -24.61 8.83 15.33
C ARG A 16 -24.15 7.63 16.15
N HIS A 17 -23.12 6.95 15.66
CA HIS A 17 -22.54 5.77 16.28
C HIS A 17 -21.18 6.04 16.94
N SER A 18 -20.73 7.29 17.01
CA SER A 18 -19.47 7.63 17.66
C SER A 18 -19.58 7.60 19.19
N GLY A 19 -18.51 7.20 19.87
CA GLY A 19 -18.40 7.24 21.33
C GLY A 19 -18.36 5.86 21.99
N LEU A 20 -18.81 5.82 23.25
CA LEU A 20 -18.79 4.61 24.08
C LEU A 20 -20.18 4.32 24.63
N LEU A 21 -20.49 3.04 24.79
CA LEU A 21 -21.62 2.59 25.59
C LEU A 21 -21.18 2.36 27.04
N ASP A 22 -22.04 2.73 27.99
CA ASP A 22 -21.86 2.32 29.38
C ASP A 22 -22.22 0.83 29.51
N LYS A 23 -21.38 0.08 30.23
CA LYS A 23 -21.52 -1.38 30.46
C LYS A 23 -21.88 -2.15 29.16
N PRO A 24 -21.01 -2.14 28.14
CA PRO A 24 -21.27 -2.88 26.91
C PRO A 24 -21.25 -4.39 27.16
N ASP A 25 -22.14 -5.10 26.49
CA ASP A 25 -22.17 -6.56 26.50
C ASP A 25 -21.02 -7.15 25.67
N GLY A 26 -20.50 -6.40 24.68
CA GLY A 26 -19.36 -6.80 23.87
C GLY A 26 -18.40 -5.65 23.59
N VAL A 27 -17.10 -5.92 23.67
CA VAL A 27 -16.01 -4.97 23.38
C VAL A 27 -14.98 -5.61 22.46
N GLY A 28 -14.78 -5.02 21.29
CA GLY A 28 -13.79 -5.44 20.31
C GLY A 28 -12.78 -4.33 20.04
N GLU A 29 -11.50 -4.66 20.07
CA GLU A 29 -10.42 -3.69 19.87
C GLU A 29 -9.41 -4.17 18.83
N VAL A 30 -8.94 -3.23 18.01
CA VAL A 30 -7.82 -3.40 17.09
C VAL A 30 -6.78 -2.34 17.42
N GLY A 31 -5.52 -2.75 17.64
CA GLY A 31 -4.38 -1.86 17.89
C GLY A 31 -3.74 -1.34 16.59
N LEU A 32 -2.95 -0.26 16.69
CA LEU A 32 -2.15 0.25 15.56
C LEU A 32 -0.99 -0.69 15.18
N GLU A 33 -0.41 -1.40 16.16
CA GLU A 33 0.63 -2.40 15.97
C GLU A 33 0.35 -3.69 16.77
N ALA A 34 1.11 -4.75 16.50
CA ALA A 34 1.01 -6.01 17.22
C ALA A 34 1.32 -5.81 18.72
N GLY A 35 0.42 -6.27 19.59
CA GLY A 35 0.57 -6.13 21.05
C GLY A 35 0.26 -4.73 21.61
N GLU A 36 -0.20 -3.78 20.78
CA GLU A 36 -0.57 -2.43 21.24
C GLU A 36 -2.08 -2.23 21.49
N ALA A 37 -2.91 -3.25 21.30
CA ALA A 37 -4.33 -3.18 21.65
C ALA A 37 -4.48 -2.83 23.16
N GLY A 38 -5.25 -1.78 23.46
CA GLY A 38 -5.37 -1.20 24.80
C GLY A 38 -4.29 -0.15 25.18
N ARG A 39 -3.21 0.00 24.40
CA ARG A 39 -2.17 1.06 24.58
C ARG A 39 -2.23 2.11 23.47
N LYS A 40 -2.25 1.69 22.20
CA LYS A 40 -2.46 2.53 21.01
C LYS A 40 -3.62 1.96 20.19
N LEU A 41 -4.83 2.43 20.51
CA LEU A 41 -6.07 1.97 19.90
C LEU A 41 -6.19 2.48 18.45
N ALA A 42 -6.46 1.61 17.48
CA ALA A 42 -6.84 2.00 16.12
C ALA A 42 -8.37 2.14 16.01
N VAL A 43 -9.10 1.07 16.35
CA VAL A 43 -10.57 1.01 16.34
C VAL A 43 -11.06 0.21 17.54
N ARG A 44 -12.09 0.70 18.22
CA ARG A 44 -12.88 -0.02 19.22
C ARG A 44 -14.34 -0.02 18.80
N PHE A 45 -14.99 -1.18 18.89
CA PHE A 45 -16.45 -1.29 18.91
C PHE A 45 -16.93 -1.72 20.30
N THR A 46 -18.00 -1.09 20.75
CA THR A 46 -18.76 -1.48 21.95
C THR A 46 -20.21 -1.68 21.57
N LEU A 47 -20.84 -2.76 22.00
CA LEU A 47 -22.23 -3.05 21.68
C LEU A 47 -23.04 -3.48 22.91
N GLN A 48 -24.35 -3.23 22.84
CA GLN A 48 -25.35 -3.72 23.79
C GLN A 48 -26.30 -4.69 23.09
N ARG A 49 -26.70 -5.72 23.81
CA ARG A 49 -27.49 -6.83 23.31
C ARG A 49 -28.93 -6.74 23.81
N GLN A 50 -29.88 -6.99 22.91
CA GLN A 50 -31.27 -7.27 23.27
C GLN A 50 -31.71 -8.58 22.63
N GLY A 51 -31.80 -9.65 23.44
CA GLY A 51 -32.16 -10.98 22.95
C GLY A 51 -31.07 -11.53 22.03
N GLU A 52 -31.34 -11.70 20.74
CA GLU A 52 -30.34 -12.13 19.73
C GLU A 52 -29.94 -11.00 18.77
N ARG A 53 -30.27 -9.75 19.13
CA ARG A 53 -30.04 -8.56 18.30
C ARG A 53 -29.11 -7.57 18.97
N ILE A 54 -28.44 -6.77 18.15
CA ILE A 54 -27.63 -5.63 18.57
C ILE A 54 -28.59 -4.46 18.79
N ASP A 55 -28.81 -4.06 20.04
CA ASP A 55 -29.67 -2.90 20.36
C ASP A 55 -28.96 -1.60 20.00
N LYS A 56 -27.71 -1.48 20.45
CA LYS A 56 -26.86 -0.32 20.18
C LYS A 56 -25.45 -0.75 19.90
N ILE A 57 -24.79 0.00 19.03
CA ILE A 57 -23.36 -0.16 18.77
C ILE A 57 -22.69 1.21 18.69
N ARG A 58 -21.54 1.36 19.33
CA ARG A 58 -20.73 2.58 19.28
C ARG A 58 -19.28 2.25 18.93
N TYR A 59 -18.61 3.20 18.30
CA TYR A 59 -17.20 3.06 17.94
C TYR A 59 -16.34 4.22 18.41
N GLN A 60 -15.08 3.91 18.67
CA GLN A 60 -13.99 4.88 18.81
C GLN A 60 -12.92 4.55 17.79
N VAL A 61 -12.33 5.57 17.18
CA VAL A 61 -11.33 5.40 16.12
C VAL A 61 -10.27 6.48 16.24
N PHE A 62 -9.01 6.07 16.12
CA PHE A 62 -7.86 6.95 15.95
C PHE A 62 -7.23 6.63 14.60
N GLY A 63 -7.80 7.20 13.55
CA GLY A 63 -7.42 6.93 12.16
C GLY A 63 -7.89 8.02 11.21
N CYS A 64 -7.55 7.88 9.93
CA CYS A 64 -7.94 8.83 8.90
C CYS A 64 -9.46 8.80 8.65
N GLY A 65 -10.01 9.83 7.98
CA GLY A 65 -11.45 9.92 7.71
C GLY A 65 -12.04 8.72 6.93
N PHE A 66 -11.25 7.98 6.15
CA PHE A 66 -11.68 6.73 5.52
C PHE A 66 -11.95 5.64 6.56
N THR A 67 -11.11 5.55 7.60
CA THR A 67 -11.31 4.65 8.74
C THR A 67 -12.53 5.06 9.55
N ILE A 68 -12.76 6.36 9.74
CA ILE A 68 -13.98 6.88 10.40
C ILE A 68 -15.22 6.49 9.60
N ALA A 69 -15.23 6.76 8.29
CA ALA A 69 -16.33 6.41 7.40
C ALA A 69 -16.62 4.90 7.39
N ALA A 70 -15.57 4.07 7.33
CA ALA A 70 -15.70 2.61 7.40
C ALA A 70 -16.30 2.13 8.73
N CYS A 71 -15.87 2.71 9.85
CA CYS A 71 -16.43 2.37 11.16
C CYS A 71 -17.90 2.81 11.29
N ALA A 72 -18.23 4.00 10.81
CA ALA A 72 -19.59 4.52 10.80
C ALA A 72 -20.52 3.63 9.95
N ALA A 73 -20.08 3.24 8.76
CA ALA A 73 -20.81 2.32 7.89
C ALA A 73 -20.97 0.92 8.51
N ALA A 74 -19.92 0.38 9.13
CA ALA A 74 -19.99 -0.91 9.82
C ALA A 74 -20.97 -0.88 11.00
N ALA A 75 -20.99 0.20 11.77
CA ALA A 75 -21.92 0.39 12.88
C ALA A 75 -23.38 0.46 12.38
N ASP A 76 -23.63 1.26 11.34
CA ASP A 76 -24.97 1.45 10.76
C ASP A 76 -25.51 0.15 10.13
N LEU A 77 -24.65 -0.64 9.48
CA LEU A 77 -25.01 -1.97 8.97
C LEU A 77 -25.31 -3.00 10.08
N ALA A 78 -24.78 -2.81 11.29
CA ALA A 78 -24.90 -3.77 12.38
C ALA A 78 -26.00 -3.42 13.40
N GLU A 79 -26.30 -2.14 13.64
CA GLU A 79 -27.29 -1.73 14.64
C GLU A 79 -28.70 -2.26 14.26
N GLY A 80 -29.36 -2.93 15.20
CA GLY A 80 -30.67 -3.56 15.00
C GLY A 80 -30.64 -4.97 14.38
N GLU A 81 -29.52 -5.39 13.80
CA GLU A 81 -29.37 -6.71 13.18
C GLU A 81 -29.25 -7.84 14.22
N ALA A 82 -29.60 -9.05 13.78
CA ALA A 82 -29.32 -10.24 14.56
C ALA A 82 -27.81 -10.49 14.60
N PHE A 83 -27.27 -11.01 15.72
CA PHE A 83 -25.84 -11.31 15.86
C PHE A 83 -25.33 -12.20 14.71
N ALA A 84 -26.12 -13.21 14.31
CA ALA A 84 -25.78 -14.08 13.19
C ALA A 84 -25.66 -13.33 11.85
N ALA A 85 -26.51 -12.32 11.61
CA ALA A 85 -26.45 -11.48 10.41
C ALA A 85 -25.29 -10.48 10.48
N ALA A 86 -25.07 -9.86 11.63
CA ALA A 86 -23.95 -8.94 11.83
C ALA A 86 -22.58 -9.61 11.59
N ARG A 87 -22.46 -10.91 11.89
CA ARG A 87 -21.26 -11.71 11.62
C ARG A 87 -20.95 -11.91 10.14
N THR A 88 -21.95 -11.84 9.26
CA THR A 88 -21.75 -12.00 7.81
C THR A 88 -21.34 -10.70 7.12
N ILE A 89 -21.38 -9.56 7.83
CA ILE A 89 -20.87 -8.28 7.30
C ILE A 89 -19.37 -8.44 7.00
N ASP A 90 -18.98 -8.03 5.81
CA ASP A 90 -17.62 -8.08 5.29
C ASP A 90 -17.16 -6.69 4.78
N ALA A 91 -15.87 -6.59 4.43
CA ALA A 91 -15.31 -5.34 3.90
C ALA A 91 -15.99 -4.92 2.60
N GLY A 92 -16.48 -5.88 1.80
CA GLY A 92 -17.26 -5.63 0.59
C GLY A 92 -18.58 -4.92 0.88
N ALA A 93 -19.26 -5.25 1.97
CA ALA A 93 -20.49 -4.58 2.40
C ALA A 93 -20.23 -3.12 2.78
N ILE A 94 -19.17 -2.86 3.55
CA ILE A 94 -18.73 -1.49 3.87
C ILE A 94 -18.40 -0.72 2.59
N ASN A 95 -17.59 -1.32 1.70
CA ASN A 95 -17.22 -0.68 0.44
C ASN A 95 -18.45 -0.34 -0.42
N ARG A 96 -19.47 -1.20 -0.48
CA ARG A 96 -20.74 -0.89 -1.17
C ARG A 96 -21.47 0.29 -0.51
N THR A 97 -21.53 0.34 0.82
CA THR A 97 -22.17 1.44 1.56
C THR A 97 -21.46 2.78 1.36
N LEU A 98 -20.14 2.76 1.17
CA LEU A 98 -19.32 3.94 0.92
C LEU A 98 -19.23 4.33 -0.56
N GLU A 99 -19.87 3.56 -1.46
CA GLU A 99 -19.71 3.66 -2.92
C GLU A 99 -18.25 3.53 -3.39
N GLY A 100 -17.48 2.70 -2.69
CA GLY A 100 -16.09 2.40 -2.96
C GLY A 100 -15.13 3.23 -2.13
N LEU A 101 -14.18 2.54 -1.49
CA LEU A 101 -12.97 3.19 -0.97
C LEU A 101 -11.91 3.26 -2.07
N PRO A 102 -11.00 4.25 -2.04
CA PRO A 102 -9.81 4.22 -2.87
C PRO A 102 -9.02 2.92 -2.61
N ALA A 103 -8.43 2.32 -3.64
CA ALA A 103 -7.71 1.03 -3.54
C ALA A 103 -6.61 1.05 -2.46
N GLU A 104 -5.95 2.19 -2.26
CA GLU A 104 -4.92 2.36 -1.24
C GLU A 104 -5.47 2.38 0.20
N ARG A 105 -6.79 2.43 0.37
CA ARG A 105 -7.52 2.57 1.64
C ARG A 105 -8.48 1.43 1.93
N ASP A 106 -8.51 0.38 1.11
CA ASP A 106 -9.37 -0.80 1.33
C ASP A 106 -9.16 -1.45 2.71
N TYR A 107 -7.94 -1.36 3.25
CA TYR A 107 -7.62 -1.86 4.60
C TYR A 107 -8.45 -1.18 5.71
N CYS A 108 -9.01 0.02 5.48
CA CYS A 108 -9.85 0.71 6.46
C CYS A 108 -11.14 -0.08 6.77
N ALA A 109 -11.74 -0.70 5.74
CA ALA A 109 -12.90 -1.56 5.90
C ALA A 109 -12.52 -2.85 6.67
N GLU A 110 -11.36 -3.43 6.36
CA GLU A 110 -10.85 -4.63 7.05
C GLU A 110 -10.62 -4.41 8.55
N ILE A 111 -10.02 -3.28 8.93
CA ILE A 111 -9.82 -2.92 10.35
C ILE A 111 -11.17 -2.79 11.06
N ALA A 112 -12.14 -2.10 10.45
CA ALA A 112 -13.47 -1.91 11.04
C ALA A 112 -14.19 -3.27 11.25
N ILE A 113 -14.15 -4.16 10.25
CA ILE A 113 -14.76 -5.49 10.35
C ILE A 113 -14.10 -6.36 11.41
N ARG A 114 -12.77 -6.32 11.54
CA ARG A 114 -12.06 -7.06 12.60
C ARG A 114 -12.51 -6.59 13.98
N ALA A 115 -12.56 -5.29 14.22
CA ALA A 115 -13.00 -4.73 15.49
C ALA A 115 -14.49 -5.06 15.76
N LEU A 116 -15.36 -5.00 14.76
CA LEU A 116 -16.77 -5.38 14.87
C LEU A 116 -16.93 -6.86 15.24
N ARG A 117 -16.26 -7.77 14.52
CA ARG A 117 -16.30 -9.21 14.79
C ARG A 117 -15.76 -9.54 16.18
N ALA A 118 -14.68 -8.88 16.59
CA ALA A 118 -14.15 -8.99 17.95
C ALA A 118 -15.18 -8.57 19.01
N ALA A 119 -15.96 -7.51 18.77
CA ALA A 119 -17.02 -7.07 19.69
C ALA A 119 -18.17 -8.10 19.77
N LEU A 120 -18.53 -8.72 18.65
CA LEU A 120 -19.53 -9.79 18.61
C LEU A 120 -19.04 -11.05 19.34
N ASP A 121 -17.78 -11.43 19.15
CA ASP A 121 -17.15 -12.55 19.87
C ASP A 121 -17.04 -12.28 21.37
N SER A 122 -16.76 -11.03 21.73
CA SER A 122 -16.72 -10.58 23.12
C SER A 122 -18.07 -10.76 23.79
N ALA A 123 -19.17 -10.41 23.12
CA ALA A 123 -20.53 -10.58 23.64
C ALA A 123 -20.93 -12.04 23.89
N ASP A 124 -20.41 -12.97 23.08
CA ASP A 124 -20.62 -14.40 23.31
C ASP A 124 -19.73 -14.96 24.44
N ARG A 125 -18.69 -14.22 24.85
CA ARG A 125 -17.71 -14.60 25.88
C ARG A 125 -17.85 -13.78 27.17
N ASN A 126 -19.08 -13.45 27.56
CA ASN A 126 -19.41 -12.66 28.76
C ASN A 126 -18.83 -11.22 28.78
N GLY A 127 -18.63 -10.61 27.62
CA GLY A 127 -18.19 -9.21 27.50
C GLY A 127 -16.72 -8.95 27.79
N ALA A 128 -15.89 -9.99 27.90
CA ALA A 128 -14.44 -9.82 27.98
C ALA A 128 -13.91 -9.19 26.69
N THR A 129 -13.12 -8.12 26.80
CA THR A 129 -12.55 -7.43 25.63
C THR A 129 -11.77 -8.41 24.75
N VAL A 130 -12.16 -8.50 23.48
CA VAL A 130 -11.42 -9.27 22.48
C VAL A 130 -10.52 -8.32 21.71
N GLN A 131 -9.23 -8.57 21.81
CA GLN A 131 -8.21 -7.84 21.05
C GLN A 131 -7.89 -8.62 19.78
N SER A 132 -7.93 -7.93 18.65
CA SER A 132 -7.57 -8.47 17.34
C SER A 132 -6.35 -7.72 16.80
N GLU A 133 -5.38 -8.48 16.29
CA GLU A 133 -4.23 -7.91 15.63
C GLU A 133 -4.61 -7.43 14.22
N HIS A 134 -4.37 -6.15 13.93
CA HIS A 134 -4.11 -5.74 12.56
C HIS A 134 -2.61 -5.89 12.33
N ARG A 135 -2.20 -7.08 11.89
CA ARG A 135 -0.97 -7.13 11.11
C ARG A 135 -1.30 -6.36 9.83
N GLN A 136 -0.79 -5.13 9.71
CA GLN A 136 -0.32 -4.73 8.39
C GLN A 136 0.55 -5.91 7.97
N GLU A 137 0.17 -6.62 6.91
CA GLU A 137 1.06 -7.62 6.35
C GLU A 137 2.37 -6.88 6.10
N GLU A 138 3.38 -7.15 6.93
CA GLU A 138 4.75 -6.84 6.58
C GLU A 138 4.98 -7.67 5.33
N HIS A 139 4.74 -7.06 4.17
CA HIS A 139 5.02 -7.66 2.89
C HIS A 139 6.54 -7.78 2.85
N GLY A 140 7.05 -8.91 3.31
CA GLY A 140 8.40 -9.35 3.01
C GLY A 140 8.59 -9.40 1.49
N PRO A 141 9.82 -9.61 1.04
CA PRO A 141 10.10 -9.58 -0.38
C PRO A 141 9.30 -10.65 -1.13
N HIS A 142 8.64 -10.26 -2.22
CA HIS A 142 7.89 -11.19 -3.06
C HIS A 142 8.78 -12.04 -3.96
N ILE A 143 10.01 -11.59 -4.19
CA ILE A 143 11.05 -12.32 -4.90
C ILE A 143 12.13 -12.71 -3.92
N SER A 144 12.75 -13.87 -4.16
CA SER A 144 13.89 -14.36 -3.38
C SER A 144 15.00 -14.81 -4.31
N GLU A 145 16.17 -15.12 -3.75
CA GLU A 145 17.29 -15.67 -4.51
C GLU A 145 16.99 -16.99 -5.22
N ASN A 146 15.92 -17.69 -4.82
CA ASN A 146 15.52 -18.96 -5.42
C ASN A 146 14.56 -18.80 -6.61
N ASP A 147 14.04 -17.59 -6.87
CA ASP A 147 13.14 -17.33 -7.99
C ASP A 147 13.79 -17.72 -9.34
N GLU A 148 13.03 -18.37 -10.21
CA GLU A 148 13.54 -18.93 -11.46
C GLU A 148 14.06 -17.84 -12.41
N VAL A 149 13.28 -16.77 -12.59
CA VAL A 149 13.61 -15.66 -13.48
C VAL A 149 14.77 -14.86 -12.89
N PHE A 150 14.73 -14.58 -11.59
CA PHE A 150 15.82 -13.89 -10.90
C PHE A 150 17.14 -14.65 -11.05
N ARG A 151 17.16 -15.96 -10.79
CA ARG A 151 18.36 -16.79 -10.96
C ARG A 151 18.83 -16.84 -12.40
N LEU A 152 17.91 -16.98 -13.36
CA LEU A 152 18.25 -16.97 -14.78
C LEU A 152 19.00 -15.67 -15.16
N LEU A 153 18.48 -14.52 -14.72
CA LEU A 153 19.08 -13.22 -14.99
C LEU A 153 20.42 -13.05 -14.27
N MET A 154 20.50 -13.40 -12.99
CA MET A 154 21.71 -13.21 -12.20
C MET A 154 22.84 -14.19 -12.53
N THR A 155 22.53 -15.39 -13.03
CA THR A 155 23.55 -16.35 -13.52
C THR A 155 24.04 -16.05 -14.93
N SER A 156 23.39 -15.14 -15.66
CA SER A 156 23.83 -14.74 -17.00
C SER A 156 25.14 -13.94 -16.97
N GLU A 157 25.98 -14.12 -17.99
CA GLU A 157 27.32 -13.51 -18.07
C GLU A 157 27.28 -11.97 -18.09
N ASN A 158 28.08 -11.31 -17.26
CA ASN A 158 28.20 -9.85 -17.20
C ASN A 158 29.11 -9.26 -18.30
N ARG A 159 28.79 -9.50 -19.57
CA ARG A 159 29.68 -9.09 -20.68
C ARG A 159 29.97 -7.60 -20.74
N ASN A 160 28.99 -6.78 -20.37
CA ASN A 160 29.11 -5.32 -20.40
C ASN A 160 29.70 -4.75 -19.10
N ALA A 161 30.12 -5.62 -18.15
CA ALA A 161 30.68 -5.23 -16.86
C ALA A 161 29.81 -4.21 -16.09
N MET A 162 28.48 -4.37 -16.16
CA MET A 162 27.54 -3.50 -15.45
C MET A 162 27.63 -3.72 -13.93
N PRO A 163 27.39 -2.70 -13.09
CA PRO A 163 27.39 -2.84 -11.64
C PRO A 163 26.46 -3.96 -11.18
N GLU A 164 26.91 -4.78 -10.23
CA GLU A 164 26.14 -5.93 -9.74
C GLU A 164 24.85 -5.48 -9.05
N GLU A 165 24.88 -4.35 -8.35
CA GLU A 165 23.74 -3.75 -7.68
C GLU A 165 22.63 -3.36 -8.67
N ASP A 166 23.01 -2.82 -9.83
CA ASP A 166 22.04 -2.41 -10.86
C ASP A 166 21.48 -3.62 -11.60
N ARG A 167 22.32 -4.65 -11.82
CA ARG A 167 21.86 -5.95 -12.31
C ARG A 167 20.85 -6.57 -11.34
N ARG A 168 21.15 -6.61 -10.05
CA ARG A 168 20.26 -7.20 -9.03
C ARG A 168 18.93 -6.44 -8.96
N MET A 169 18.98 -5.11 -8.99
CA MET A 169 17.79 -4.25 -9.06
C MET A 169 16.89 -4.61 -10.25
N PHE A 170 17.45 -4.63 -11.48
CA PHE A 170 16.64 -4.94 -12.65
C PHE A 170 16.19 -6.40 -12.69
N ALA A 171 17.01 -7.34 -12.20
CA ALA A 171 16.60 -8.73 -12.08
C ALA A 171 15.41 -8.91 -11.14
N GLY A 172 15.42 -8.23 -9.98
CA GLY A 172 14.34 -8.26 -9.00
C GLY A 172 13.01 -7.78 -9.59
N VAL A 173 13.00 -6.60 -10.21
CA VAL A 173 11.76 -6.04 -10.76
C VAL A 173 11.26 -6.80 -11.99
N ILE A 174 12.16 -7.35 -12.83
CA ILE A 174 11.79 -8.20 -13.96
C ILE A 174 11.19 -9.52 -13.48
N ALA A 175 11.81 -10.18 -12.49
CA ALA A 175 11.30 -11.41 -11.91
C ALA A 175 9.91 -11.21 -11.29
N LEU A 176 9.74 -10.12 -10.53
CA LEU A 176 8.44 -9.75 -9.97
C LEU A 176 7.39 -9.52 -11.06
N GLY A 177 7.72 -8.72 -12.09
CA GLY A 177 6.80 -8.46 -13.20
C GLY A 177 6.47 -9.71 -14.02
N ALA A 178 7.37 -10.71 -14.07
CA ALA A 178 7.14 -11.97 -14.75
C ALA A 178 6.25 -12.93 -13.95
N ALA A 179 6.26 -12.84 -12.63
CA ALA A 179 5.40 -13.62 -11.73
C ALA A 179 3.96 -13.05 -11.62
N GLU A 180 3.76 -11.79 -11.98
CA GLU A 180 2.46 -11.13 -11.93
C GLU A 180 1.56 -11.53 -13.13
N PRO A 181 0.23 -11.50 -12.97
CA PRO A 181 -0.73 -11.76 -14.05
C PRO A 181 -0.86 -10.58 -15.04
N LEU A 182 0.25 -9.89 -15.33
CA LEU A 182 0.36 -8.72 -16.17
C LEU A 182 1.35 -8.98 -17.33
N PHE A 183 1.20 -8.23 -18.42
CA PHE A 183 2.27 -8.19 -19.41
C PHE A 183 3.48 -7.49 -18.82
N LEU A 184 4.66 -8.12 -18.90
CA LEU A 184 5.90 -7.63 -18.32
C LEU A 184 6.22 -6.16 -18.68
N ILE A 185 6.00 -5.77 -19.94
CA ILE A 185 6.20 -4.37 -20.38
C ILE A 185 5.31 -3.38 -19.62
N HIS A 186 4.07 -3.76 -19.30
CA HIS A 186 3.15 -2.91 -18.54
C HIS A 186 3.49 -2.93 -17.05
N ALA A 187 3.87 -4.09 -16.48
CA ALA A 187 4.32 -4.19 -15.09
C ALA A 187 5.54 -3.30 -14.81
N LEU A 188 6.42 -3.13 -15.81
CA LEU A 188 7.60 -2.27 -15.73
C LEU A 188 7.34 -0.83 -16.19
N GLY A 189 6.19 -0.52 -16.78
CA GLY A 189 5.94 0.80 -17.39
C GLY A 189 6.86 1.15 -18.56
N LEU A 190 7.43 0.14 -19.22
CA LEU A 190 8.38 0.30 -20.32
C LEU A 190 7.75 -0.09 -21.66
N GLU A 191 8.21 0.52 -22.74
CA GLU A 191 7.89 0.01 -24.06
C GLU A 191 8.73 -1.25 -24.39
N LYS A 192 8.24 -2.11 -25.30
CA LYS A 192 8.98 -3.31 -25.73
C LYS A 192 10.41 -2.99 -26.19
N ARG A 193 10.60 -1.88 -26.92
CA ARG A 193 11.93 -1.45 -27.37
C ARG A 193 12.87 -1.10 -26.22
N GLU A 194 12.33 -0.58 -25.11
CA GLU A 194 13.12 -0.20 -23.95
C GLU A 194 13.50 -1.41 -23.12
N LEU A 195 12.56 -2.35 -22.92
CA LEU A 195 12.85 -3.63 -22.29
C LEU A 195 13.97 -4.40 -23.02
N VAL A 196 13.90 -4.46 -24.36
CA VAL A 196 14.94 -5.12 -25.17
C VAL A 196 16.31 -4.45 -24.98
N LYS A 197 16.38 -3.12 -24.96
CA LYS A 197 17.63 -2.39 -24.72
C LYS A 197 18.16 -2.64 -23.31
N LEU A 198 17.31 -2.61 -22.29
CA LEU A 198 17.66 -2.90 -20.91
C LEU A 198 18.28 -4.30 -20.80
N LEU A 199 17.61 -5.31 -21.36
CA LEU A 199 18.13 -6.67 -21.41
C LEU A 199 19.46 -6.74 -22.16
N SER A 200 19.63 -6.06 -23.29
CA SER A 200 20.92 -6.06 -24.02
C SER A 200 22.07 -5.43 -23.24
N VAL A 201 21.79 -4.49 -22.33
CA VAL A 201 22.79 -3.83 -21.50
C VAL A 201 23.13 -4.68 -20.28
N TYR A 202 22.13 -5.14 -19.53
CA TYR A 202 22.33 -5.80 -18.24
C TYR A 202 22.37 -7.33 -18.30
N PHE A 203 21.72 -7.93 -19.29
CA PHE A 203 21.53 -9.39 -19.44
C PHE A 203 21.63 -9.85 -20.91
N PRO A 204 22.74 -9.54 -21.62
CA PRO A 204 22.82 -9.65 -23.09
C PRO A 204 22.61 -11.07 -23.66
N LEU A 205 22.74 -12.11 -22.83
CA LEU A 205 22.56 -13.51 -23.24
C LEU A 205 21.14 -14.04 -22.96
N VAL A 206 20.28 -13.24 -22.33
CA VAL A 206 18.90 -13.61 -22.03
C VAL A 206 18.02 -13.23 -23.21
N ASN A 207 17.37 -14.23 -23.81
CA ASN A 207 16.43 -14.00 -24.90
C ASN A 207 15.11 -13.44 -24.34
N VAL A 208 14.72 -12.24 -24.80
CA VAL A 208 13.47 -11.58 -24.41
C VAL A 208 12.24 -12.43 -24.71
N ASP A 209 12.22 -13.22 -25.78
CA ASP A 209 11.08 -14.05 -26.13
C ASP A 209 10.91 -15.21 -25.13
N ASN A 210 12.01 -15.80 -24.66
CA ASN A 210 11.97 -16.81 -23.61
C ASN A 210 11.47 -16.22 -22.29
N LEU A 211 11.92 -15.02 -21.94
CA LEU A 211 11.45 -14.31 -20.75
C LEU A 211 9.95 -13.99 -20.84
N LEU A 212 9.49 -13.53 -22.00
CA LEU A 212 8.08 -13.23 -22.24
C LEU A 212 7.20 -14.49 -22.19
N LEU A 213 7.71 -15.64 -22.67
CA LEU A 213 7.04 -16.93 -22.56
C LEU A 213 6.90 -17.39 -21.10
N LEU A 214 7.92 -17.19 -20.26
CA LEU A 214 7.83 -17.50 -18.83
C LEU A 214 6.79 -16.61 -18.11
N SER A 215 6.57 -15.39 -18.62
CA SER A 215 5.57 -14.44 -18.12
C SER A 215 4.19 -14.53 -18.80
N SER A 216 3.86 -15.59 -19.54
CA SER A 216 2.68 -15.64 -20.43
C SER A 216 1.32 -15.79 -19.71
N HIS A 217 1.22 -15.36 -18.46
CA HIS A 217 0.02 -15.49 -17.61
C HIS A 217 -0.76 -14.17 -17.52
N ALA A 218 -0.49 -13.25 -18.44
CA ALA A 218 -1.13 -11.94 -18.50
C ALA A 218 -2.65 -12.07 -18.70
N THR A 219 -3.40 -11.83 -17.64
CA THR A 219 -4.87 -11.90 -17.62
C THR A 219 -5.50 -10.62 -17.10
N GLN A 220 -4.69 -9.69 -16.59
CA GLN A 220 -5.14 -8.44 -15.97
C GLN A 220 -4.57 -7.21 -16.68
N LEU A 221 -5.26 -6.08 -16.50
CA LEU A 221 -4.79 -4.76 -16.90
C LEU A 221 -3.90 -4.18 -15.80
N ALA A 222 -2.81 -3.53 -16.19
CA ALA A 222 -1.93 -2.86 -15.24
C ALA A 222 -2.63 -1.64 -14.61
N PRO A 223 -2.36 -1.31 -13.34
CA PRO A 223 -2.84 -0.09 -12.72
C PRO A 223 -2.43 1.15 -13.51
N GLU A 224 -3.26 2.19 -13.50
CA GLU A 224 -2.95 3.45 -14.16
C GLU A 224 -1.78 4.16 -13.46
N VAL A 225 -0.79 4.57 -14.25
CA VAL A 225 0.38 5.31 -13.75
C VAL A 225 0.01 6.76 -13.50
N ASN A 226 0.19 7.24 -12.27
CA ASN A 226 -0.03 8.65 -11.94
C ASN A 226 0.96 9.54 -12.70
N SER A 227 0.44 10.41 -13.58
CA SER A 227 1.23 11.29 -14.45
C SER A 227 2.07 12.30 -13.68
N ASP A 228 1.57 12.79 -12.54
CA ASP A 228 2.27 13.77 -11.71
C ASP A 228 3.45 13.12 -11.00
N VAL A 229 3.25 11.93 -10.44
CA VAL A 229 4.33 11.12 -9.85
C VAL A 229 5.41 10.83 -10.90
N ARG A 230 5.03 10.41 -12.11
CA ARG A 230 5.98 10.19 -13.21
C ARG A 230 6.74 11.46 -13.57
N SER A 231 6.04 12.60 -13.68
CA SER A 231 6.63 13.90 -13.98
C SER A 231 7.65 14.32 -12.92
N ILE A 232 7.30 14.16 -11.63
CA ILE A 232 8.21 14.43 -10.51
C ILE A 232 9.46 13.57 -10.61
N ILE A 233 9.34 12.25 -10.77
CA ILE A 233 10.52 11.38 -10.81
C ILE A 233 11.41 11.75 -12.00
N ARG A 234 10.82 12.01 -13.18
CA ARG A 234 11.57 12.38 -14.39
C ARG A 234 12.22 13.76 -14.31
N SER A 235 11.68 14.70 -13.54
CA SER A 235 12.32 16.02 -13.35
C SER A 235 13.64 15.92 -12.56
N HIS A 236 13.87 14.80 -11.88
CA HIS A 236 15.09 14.48 -11.15
C HIS A 236 16.11 13.66 -11.96
N LEU A 237 15.91 13.48 -13.28
CA LEU A 237 16.91 12.83 -14.12
C LEU A 237 18.22 13.63 -14.11
N PRO A 238 19.38 12.97 -13.98
CA PRO A 238 20.67 13.65 -13.91
C PRO A 238 21.00 14.35 -15.23
N THR A 239 21.27 15.66 -15.17
CA THR A 239 21.56 16.49 -16.35
C THR A 239 22.97 16.29 -16.88
N GLU A 240 23.90 15.85 -16.03
CA GLU A 240 25.32 15.65 -16.38
C GLU A 240 25.62 14.20 -16.80
N ALA A 241 24.67 13.28 -16.66
CA ALA A 241 24.84 11.90 -17.06
C ALA A 241 24.63 11.74 -18.57
N GLU A 242 25.40 10.86 -19.19
CA GLU A 242 25.29 10.55 -20.62
C GLU A 242 25.24 9.03 -20.86
N GLY A 243 24.84 8.65 -22.08
CA GLY A 243 24.87 7.26 -22.54
C GLY A 243 24.06 6.31 -21.64
N VAL A 244 24.68 5.18 -21.27
CA VAL A 244 24.05 4.12 -20.48
C VAL A 244 23.65 4.60 -19.08
N THR A 245 24.39 5.51 -18.46
CA THR A 245 24.08 6.01 -17.11
C THR A 245 22.77 6.81 -17.11
N LEU A 246 22.61 7.73 -18.06
CA LEU A 246 21.36 8.48 -18.22
C LEU A 246 20.20 7.55 -18.57
N GLN A 247 20.44 6.59 -19.47
CA GLN A 247 19.41 5.62 -19.88
C GLN A 247 18.96 4.72 -18.73
N THR A 248 19.89 4.31 -17.85
CA THR A 248 19.60 3.55 -16.63
C THR A 248 18.72 4.36 -15.69
N SER A 249 19.05 5.64 -15.50
CA SER A 249 18.26 6.57 -14.67
C SER A 249 16.85 6.75 -15.24
N ALA A 250 16.72 6.85 -16.57
CA ALA A 250 15.43 6.95 -17.26
C ALA A 250 14.57 5.69 -17.10
N TRP A 251 15.15 4.50 -17.28
CA TRP A 251 14.44 3.25 -17.05
C TRP A 251 13.99 3.10 -15.59
N LEU A 252 14.87 3.40 -14.64
CA LEU A 252 14.50 3.38 -13.23
C LEU A 252 13.36 4.35 -12.93
N ALA A 253 13.39 5.57 -13.50
CA ALA A 253 12.34 6.56 -13.29
C ALA A 253 10.96 6.08 -13.77
N ASP A 254 10.89 5.49 -14.97
CA ASP A 254 9.64 4.98 -15.53
C ASP A 254 9.14 3.74 -14.76
N ILE A 255 10.05 2.84 -14.38
CA ILE A 255 9.73 1.67 -13.55
C ILE A 255 9.21 2.11 -12.18
N LEU A 256 9.88 3.05 -11.49
CA LEU A 256 9.44 3.56 -10.19
C LEU A 256 8.03 4.16 -10.28
N ALA A 257 7.75 4.93 -11.34
CA ALA A 257 6.42 5.50 -11.55
C ALA A 257 5.35 4.40 -11.74
N ALA A 258 5.64 3.39 -12.55
CA ALA A 258 4.72 2.28 -12.77
C ALA A 258 4.49 1.44 -11.50
N ARG A 259 5.56 1.06 -10.81
CA ARG A 259 5.51 0.27 -9.58
C ARG A 259 4.88 1.03 -8.41
N ALA A 260 4.95 2.36 -8.41
CA ALA A 260 4.26 3.18 -7.42
C ALA A 260 2.72 3.08 -7.52
N ALA A 261 2.16 2.69 -8.66
CA ALA A 261 0.72 2.50 -8.82
C ALA A 261 0.20 1.19 -8.19
N HIS A 262 1.08 0.23 -7.89
CA HIS A 262 0.71 -1.03 -7.26
C HIS A 262 0.48 -0.85 -5.75
N PRO A 263 -0.42 -1.64 -5.12
CA PRO A 263 -0.62 -1.61 -3.68
C PRO A 263 0.65 -2.02 -2.91
N GLY A 264 0.70 -1.67 -1.62
CA GLY A 264 1.82 -2.04 -0.75
C GLY A 264 3.04 -1.11 -0.82
N HIS A 265 4.19 -1.63 -0.39
CA HIS A 265 5.45 -0.87 -0.31
C HIS A 265 6.19 -0.85 -1.64
N LEU A 266 6.73 0.32 -2.02
CA LEU A 266 7.44 0.47 -3.29
C LEU A 266 8.69 -0.42 -3.41
N TRP A 267 9.41 -0.69 -2.31
CA TRP A 267 10.61 -1.53 -2.37
C TRP A 267 10.25 -2.99 -2.72
N VAL A 268 9.15 -3.49 -2.14
CA VAL A 268 8.55 -4.79 -2.48
C VAL A 268 8.08 -4.78 -3.93
N ALA A 269 7.36 -3.73 -4.34
CA ALA A 269 6.92 -3.57 -5.71
C ALA A 269 8.09 -3.44 -6.70
N MET A 270 9.29 -3.06 -6.24
CA MET A 270 10.50 -3.02 -7.07
C MET A 270 11.26 -4.36 -7.07
N GLY A 271 10.75 -5.39 -6.37
CA GLY A 271 11.38 -6.70 -6.28
C GLY A 271 12.67 -6.71 -5.46
N PHE A 272 12.88 -5.70 -4.59
CA PHE A 272 14.01 -5.69 -3.65
C PHE A 272 13.77 -6.65 -2.49
N PHE A 273 14.85 -7.14 -1.89
CA PHE A 273 14.78 -8.07 -0.77
C PHE A 273 14.72 -7.33 0.57
N GLU A 274 15.35 -6.16 0.61
CA GLU A 274 15.36 -5.29 1.77
C GLU A 274 15.02 -3.85 1.38
N ARG A 275 14.36 -3.15 2.31
CA ARG A 275 13.97 -1.74 2.14
C ARG A 275 15.13 -0.81 1.78
N PRO A 276 16.35 -0.91 2.36
CA PRO A 276 17.46 -0.01 2.05
C PRO A 276 17.93 -0.06 0.59
N GLU A 277 17.73 -1.18 -0.11
CA GLU A 277 18.15 -1.34 -1.51
C GLU A 277 17.46 -0.33 -2.44
N LEU A 278 16.16 -0.05 -2.21
CA LEU A 278 15.42 0.96 -2.96
C LEU A 278 16.03 2.36 -2.77
N THR A 279 16.34 2.73 -1.52
CA THR A 279 16.94 4.02 -1.21
C THR A 279 18.34 4.14 -1.83
N ALA A 280 19.13 3.07 -1.80
CA ALA A 280 20.45 3.03 -2.43
C ALA A 280 20.36 3.19 -3.96
N ALA A 281 19.40 2.53 -4.62
CA ALA A 281 19.17 2.66 -6.05
C ALA A 281 18.76 4.09 -6.43
N ILE A 282 17.84 4.70 -5.68
CA ILE A 282 17.40 6.09 -5.92
C ILE A 282 18.57 7.06 -5.68
N ARG A 283 19.37 6.89 -4.63
CA ARG A 283 20.57 7.73 -4.39
C ARG A 283 21.57 7.65 -5.53
N ARG A 284 21.74 6.47 -6.14
CA ARG A 284 22.72 6.26 -7.24
C ARG A 284 22.26 6.89 -8.56
N HIS A 285 20.99 6.70 -8.92
CA HIS A 285 20.50 7.03 -10.27
C HIS A 285 19.62 8.29 -10.33
N LEU A 286 19.08 8.73 -9.20
CA LEU A 286 18.24 9.93 -9.06
C LEU A 286 18.67 10.72 -7.80
N PRO A 287 19.94 11.18 -7.74
CA PRO A 287 20.52 11.74 -6.51
C PRO A 287 19.74 12.95 -5.99
N THR A 288 19.27 13.84 -6.87
CA THR A 288 18.49 15.02 -6.47
C THR A 288 17.12 14.65 -5.90
N LEU A 289 16.53 13.51 -6.30
CA LEU A 289 15.29 12.98 -5.69
C LEU A 289 15.57 12.45 -4.27
N ALA A 290 16.72 11.79 -4.09
CA ALA A 290 17.19 11.35 -2.77
C ALA A 290 17.45 12.52 -1.81
N GLU A 291 18.10 13.57 -2.28
CA GLU A 291 18.33 14.78 -1.50
C GLU A 291 17.01 15.48 -1.13
N ALA A 292 16.06 15.53 -2.07
CA ALA A 292 14.76 16.14 -1.81
C ALA A 292 13.95 15.37 -0.74
N ASN A 293 14.12 14.04 -0.63
CA ASN A 293 13.58 13.23 0.45
C ASN A 293 14.49 13.21 1.71
N SER A 294 14.98 14.38 2.12
CA SER A 294 15.93 14.55 3.24
C SER A 294 15.43 14.05 4.61
N GLN A 295 14.11 13.94 4.80
CA GLN A 295 13.49 13.46 6.03
C GLN A 295 13.28 11.93 6.03
N ASN A 296 13.80 11.21 5.03
CA ASN A 296 13.71 9.75 4.90
C ASN A 296 12.26 9.23 4.94
N MET A 297 11.33 9.95 4.30
CA MET A 297 9.96 9.49 4.16
C MET A 297 9.91 8.20 3.34
N ARG A 298 8.96 7.30 3.65
CA ARG A 298 8.67 6.15 2.77
C ARG A 298 8.43 6.63 1.34
N TRP A 299 9.18 6.09 0.38
CA TRP A 299 9.28 6.58 -0.99
C TRP A 299 7.95 6.81 -1.70
N LYS A 300 7.06 5.81 -1.68
CA LYS A 300 5.73 5.96 -2.29
C LYS A 300 4.99 7.16 -1.71
N ARG A 301 4.95 7.27 -0.39
CA ARG A 301 4.28 8.37 0.30
C ARG A 301 4.93 9.73 0.00
N TYR A 302 6.25 9.79 -0.06
CA TYR A 302 6.97 11.00 -0.46
C TYR A 302 6.51 11.46 -1.87
N LEU A 303 6.55 10.57 -2.86
CA LEU A 303 6.19 10.86 -4.24
C LEU A 303 4.75 11.35 -4.38
N PHE A 304 3.80 10.67 -3.73
CA PHE A 304 2.39 11.07 -3.76
C PHE A 304 2.13 12.36 -2.98
N LYS A 305 2.86 12.63 -1.89
CA LYS A 305 2.80 13.93 -1.21
C LYS A 305 3.24 15.05 -2.14
N GLN A 306 4.37 14.89 -2.85
CA GLN A 306 4.84 15.88 -3.81
C GLN A 306 3.82 16.12 -4.93
N ALA A 307 3.21 15.06 -5.46
CA ALA A 307 2.15 15.17 -6.47
C ALA A 307 0.92 15.93 -5.95
N CYS A 308 0.52 15.71 -4.70
CA CYS A 308 -0.56 16.45 -4.06
C CYS A 308 -0.22 17.93 -3.84
N ASP A 309 1.02 18.23 -3.45
CA ASP A 309 1.49 19.58 -3.19
C ASP A 309 1.51 20.42 -4.48
N LEU A 310 1.96 19.84 -5.61
CA LEU A 310 1.94 20.49 -6.93
C LEU A 310 0.53 20.86 -7.40
N ASN A 311 -0.48 20.06 -7.03
CA ASN A 311 -1.88 20.29 -7.37
C ASN A 311 -2.62 21.21 -6.37
N GLY A 312 -1.89 22.04 -5.63
CA GLY A 312 -2.46 23.05 -4.72
C GLY A 312 -2.79 22.55 -3.32
N GLY A 313 -2.20 21.42 -2.89
CA GLY A 313 -2.21 20.98 -1.49
C GLY A 313 -3.59 20.66 -0.90
N VAL A 314 -4.62 20.48 -1.75
CA VAL A 314 -6.02 20.34 -1.32
C VAL A 314 -6.26 19.12 -0.42
N MET A 315 -5.32 18.17 -0.35
CA MET A 315 -5.33 17.07 0.64
C MET A 315 -3.96 16.72 1.23
N CYS A 316 -3.19 17.71 1.68
CA CYS A 316 -2.23 17.46 2.77
C CYS A 316 -2.50 18.43 3.92
N LYS A 317 -3.61 18.22 4.64
CA LYS A 317 -3.87 18.92 5.90
C LYS A 317 -3.23 18.15 7.05
N SER A 318 -1.93 18.32 7.22
CA SER A 318 -1.35 18.18 8.55
C SER A 318 -0.31 19.29 8.76
N PRO A 319 -0.60 20.31 9.60
CA PRO A 319 0.29 21.44 9.81
C PRO A 319 1.57 21.09 10.58
N SER A 320 1.72 19.84 11.01
CA SER A 320 2.87 19.31 11.73
C SER A 320 2.94 17.82 11.40
N CYS A 321 3.96 17.39 10.66
CA CYS A 321 4.12 15.96 10.39
C CYS A 321 4.26 15.16 11.68
N GLY A 322 4.88 15.73 12.73
CA GLY A 322 5.08 15.08 14.03
C GLY A 322 3.80 14.73 14.79
N ASP A 323 2.68 15.40 14.47
CA ASP A 323 1.36 15.15 15.09
C ASP A 323 0.43 14.31 14.20
N CYS A 324 0.91 13.87 13.03
CA CYS A 324 0.13 13.04 12.11
C CYS A 324 0.05 11.61 12.66
N SER A 325 -1.16 11.04 12.75
CA SER A 325 -1.36 9.63 13.15
C SER A 325 -0.63 8.64 12.25
N ASP A 326 -0.33 9.05 11.02
CA ASP A 326 0.43 8.25 10.07
C ASP A 326 1.94 8.53 10.16
N TYR A 327 2.45 9.28 11.16
CA TYR A 327 3.86 9.66 11.29
C TYR A 327 4.79 8.45 11.24
N ASP A 328 4.54 7.43 12.06
CA ASP A 328 5.34 6.20 12.07
C ASP A 328 5.22 5.42 10.74
N LEU A 329 4.10 5.57 10.04
CA LEU A 329 3.92 5.05 8.68
C LEU A 329 4.64 5.86 7.60
N CYS A 330 5.10 7.10 7.85
CA CYS A 330 6.02 7.81 6.94
C CYS A 330 7.48 7.69 7.36
N PHE A 331 7.77 7.56 8.65
CA PHE A 331 9.10 7.73 9.22
C PHE A 331 9.61 6.50 9.99
N ALA A 332 9.10 5.30 9.69
CA ALA A 332 9.54 4.06 10.35
C ALA A 332 11.08 3.94 10.36
N PRO A 333 11.68 3.71 11.55
CA PRO A 333 13.12 3.65 11.74
C PRO A 333 13.77 2.56 10.89
N GLU A 334 15.07 2.75 10.64
CA GLU A 334 15.94 1.85 9.87
C GLU A 334 16.08 0.46 10.50
#